data_AF-A0A1Q7KBY9-F1
#
_entry.id   AF-A0A1Q7KBY9-F1
#
_cell.length_a   1.000
_cell.length_b   1.000
_cell.length_c   1.000
_cell.angle_alpha   90.00
_cell.angle_beta   90.00
_cell.angle_gamma   90.00
#
_symmetry.space_group_name_H-M   'P 1'
#
loop_
_entity.id
_entity.type
_entity.pdbx_description
1 polymer ?
#
loop_
_entity_poly.entity_id
_entity_poly.type
_entity_poly.pdbx_seq_one_letter_code
_entity_poly.pdbx_strand_id
1 'polypeptide(L)'
;MKLSEELERSLREFVAAGPVEVREAARRLAPLSALNWEIRGAADRPLLHLWSEHHNLTRRVLSISENSGDRLVLSVQRFGRTKPDRLEFVRQEFELSAKDLSREEFRDRLAQLLAQQFPDETLESLSVAPDLEHSFSGNYARGTLRRGSARWAVLGMPDSAAGSGAEQSLTFALLWLDRVRQSAQRGVVAGLRLILPHGTSRAVAHRLEALDPRLAIELYEHNPEWQTLQRIDLPRAAALSSWLVPVRDAQALIAQAKPALEAVLAASLEATQMNPAPETREVFLRFRGLAIARWEEGHVYFGAGDPREELSPGTQPRLKKLFRDLELYRNALATDTQHPLYRAQPERWLESLVREEITRIDAALDSRFVYTQVFAASGGGSGVIDVLGVTRTGRLAVIELKADEHIHLPLQAAEYWLRVHRHHAQGDFARYGYFPGIELLPTPPLVYLVAPALRFHPSTDTLLRFLSPEIEVVRVGLAEDWRRGLRVAMRQ
;
A
#
# COMPACT_ATOMS: atom_id res chain seq x y z
N MET A 1 -11.73 -47.78 11.68
CA MET A 1 -12.39 -47.71 10.35
C MET A 1 -11.46 -48.37 9.35
N LYS A 2 -11.96 -49.16 8.39
CA LYS A 2 -11.08 -49.71 7.35
C LYS A 2 -10.71 -48.58 6.38
N LEU A 3 -9.44 -48.51 5.96
CA LEU A 3 -8.92 -47.41 5.12
C LEU A 3 -9.71 -47.28 3.81
N SER A 4 -10.18 -48.39 3.24
CA SER A 4 -11.05 -48.39 2.04
C SER A 4 -12.37 -47.66 2.26
N GLU A 5 -13.05 -47.92 3.39
CA GLU A 5 -14.36 -47.34 3.72
C GLU A 5 -14.23 -45.85 4.10
N GLU A 6 -13.12 -45.49 4.73
CA GLU A 6 -12.79 -44.10 5.06
C GLU A 6 -12.46 -43.28 3.81
N LEU A 7 -11.67 -43.85 2.89
CA LEU A 7 -11.34 -43.24 1.62
C LEU A 7 -12.59 -43.04 0.74
N GLU A 8 -13.44 -44.06 0.62
CA GLU A 8 -14.66 -44.00 -0.17
C GLU A 8 -15.62 -42.92 0.35
N ARG A 9 -15.81 -42.87 1.67
CA ARG A 9 -16.64 -41.83 2.29
C ARG A 9 -16.06 -40.44 2.07
N SER A 10 -14.77 -40.26 2.32
CA SER A 10 -14.11 -38.96 2.17
C SER A 10 -14.22 -38.45 0.75
N LEU A 11 -13.99 -39.30 -0.27
CA LEU A 11 -14.15 -38.92 -1.68
C LEU A 11 -15.60 -38.56 -2.03
N ARG A 12 -16.59 -39.31 -1.53
CA ARG A 12 -18.01 -39.01 -1.76
C ARG A 12 -18.43 -37.69 -1.11
N GLU A 13 -18.05 -37.45 0.13
CA GLU A 13 -18.29 -36.19 0.83
C GLU A 13 -17.64 -35.02 0.09
N PHE A 14 -16.43 -35.23 -0.44
CA PHE A 14 -15.70 -34.23 -1.19
C PHE A 14 -16.37 -33.86 -2.52
N VAL A 15 -16.83 -34.87 -3.27
CA VAL A 15 -17.55 -34.68 -4.54
C VAL A 15 -18.92 -34.05 -4.32
N ALA A 16 -19.65 -34.47 -3.27
CA ALA A 16 -20.99 -33.96 -2.99
C ALA A 16 -20.99 -32.47 -2.61
N ALA A 17 -19.85 -31.96 -2.13
CA ALA A 17 -19.75 -30.64 -1.57
C ALA A 17 -19.05 -29.60 -2.47
N GLY A 18 -18.87 -29.92 -3.76
CA GLY A 18 -18.46 -28.95 -4.79
C GLY A 18 -17.59 -29.55 -5.91
N PRO A 19 -17.23 -28.75 -6.94
CA PRO A 19 -16.29 -29.15 -7.98
C PRO A 19 -14.89 -29.42 -7.41
N VAL A 20 -14.24 -30.51 -7.84
CA VAL A 20 -12.95 -30.99 -7.29
C VAL A 20 -11.92 -31.13 -8.40
N GLU A 21 -10.68 -30.69 -8.16
CA GLU A 21 -9.52 -30.88 -9.01
C GLU A 21 -8.59 -31.97 -8.46
N VAL A 22 -8.12 -32.88 -9.32
CA VAL A 22 -7.17 -33.93 -8.95
C VAL A 22 -5.75 -33.54 -9.35
N ARG A 23 -4.80 -33.68 -8.42
CA ARG A 23 -3.37 -33.38 -8.63
C ARG A 23 -2.49 -34.53 -8.15
N GLU A 24 -1.42 -34.83 -8.88
CA GLU A 24 -0.38 -35.77 -8.43
C GLU A 24 0.98 -35.07 -8.45
N ALA A 25 1.75 -35.18 -7.36
CA ALA A 25 3.05 -34.50 -7.19
C ALA A 25 2.97 -33.00 -7.55
N ALA A 26 1.92 -32.31 -7.08
CA ALA A 26 1.59 -30.91 -7.37
C ALA A 26 1.26 -30.55 -8.84
N ARG A 27 1.20 -31.53 -9.76
CA ARG A 27 0.76 -31.32 -11.15
C ARG A 27 -0.75 -31.58 -11.29
N ARG A 28 -1.48 -30.65 -11.91
CA ARG A 28 -2.90 -30.80 -12.29
C ARG A 28 -3.06 -31.97 -13.28
N LEU A 29 -3.94 -32.91 -12.95
CA LEU A 29 -4.33 -33.99 -13.83
C LEU A 29 -5.58 -33.61 -14.61
N ALA A 30 -6.73 -33.58 -13.93
CA ALA A 30 -8.03 -33.25 -14.49
C ALA A 30 -9.00 -32.92 -13.34
N PRO A 31 -10.12 -32.21 -13.61
CA PRO A 31 -11.22 -32.15 -12.64
C PRO A 31 -11.76 -33.57 -12.39
N LEU A 32 -12.07 -33.89 -11.13
CA LEU A 32 -12.60 -35.19 -10.73
C LEU A 32 -13.94 -35.48 -11.41
N SER A 33 -14.73 -34.46 -11.74
CA SER A 33 -15.98 -34.61 -12.50
C SER A 33 -15.77 -35.14 -13.93
N ALA A 34 -14.57 -34.98 -14.49
CA ALA A 34 -14.20 -35.54 -15.80
C ALA A 34 -13.54 -36.93 -15.70
N LEU A 35 -13.43 -37.49 -14.50
CA LEU A 35 -12.82 -38.79 -14.23
C LEU A 35 -13.86 -39.73 -13.60
N ASN A 36 -13.95 -40.94 -14.12
CA ASN A 36 -14.55 -42.04 -13.39
C ASN A 36 -13.56 -42.51 -12.33
N TRP A 37 -14.07 -42.97 -11.18
CA TRP A 37 -13.23 -43.48 -10.12
C TRP A 37 -13.83 -44.69 -9.42
N GLU A 38 -12.97 -45.56 -8.93
CA GLU A 38 -13.36 -46.73 -8.14
C GLU A 38 -12.25 -47.09 -7.14
N ILE A 39 -12.64 -47.74 -6.06
CA ILE A 39 -11.73 -48.27 -5.05
C ILE A 39 -11.81 -49.80 -5.10
N ARG A 40 -10.69 -50.47 -5.33
CA ARG A 40 -10.58 -51.93 -5.40
C ARG A 40 -9.54 -52.46 -4.41
N GLY A 41 -9.56 -53.76 -4.11
CA GLY A 41 -8.51 -54.42 -3.33
C GLY A 41 -8.80 -54.52 -1.83
N ALA A 42 -7.76 -54.85 -1.05
CA ALA A 42 -7.88 -55.15 0.37
C ALA A 42 -8.19 -53.90 1.21
N ALA A 43 -8.94 -54.09 2.29
CA ALA A 43 -9.49 -53.01 3.11
C ALA A 43 -8.42 -52.12 3.80
N ASP A 44 -7.23 -52.66 4.02
CA ASP A 44 -6.07 -52.01 4.63
C ASP A 44 -5.13 -51.35 3.60
N ARG A 45 -5.22 -51.77 2.33
CA ARG A 45 -4.36 -51.28 1.23
C ARG A 45 -5.16 -51.13 -0.08
N PRO A 46 -6.14 -50.22 -0.11
CA PRO A 46 -6.99 -50.04 -1.28
C PRO A 46 -6.20 -49.51 -2.47
N LEU A 47 -6.63 -49.92 -3.66
CA LEU A 47 -6.22 -49.37 -4.95
C LEU A 47 -7.27 -48.36 -5.40
N LEU A 48 -6.86 -47.11 -5.56
CA LEU A 48 -7.67 -46.07 -6.18
C LEU A 48 -7.37 -46.05 -7.68
N HIS A 49 -8.40 -46.18 -8.49
CA HIS A 49 -8.32 -46.10 -9.94
C HIS A 49 -9.16 -44.91 -10.42
N LEU A 50 -8.53 -44.00 -11.17
CA LEU A 50 -9.15 -42.83 -11.80
C LEU A 50 -8.94 -42.93 -13.31
N TRP A 51 -10.00 -42.83 -14.12
CA TRP A 51 -9.89 -42.95 -15.57
C TRP A 51 -10.88 -42.09 -16.37
N SER A 52 -10.48 -41.71 -17.57
CA SER A 52 -11.28 -41.08 -18.63
C SER A 52 -10.70 -41.45 -19.99
N GLU A 53 -11.22 -40.87 -21.08
CA GLU A 53 -10.64 -41.06 -22.43
C GLU A 53 -9.18 -40.56 -22.54
N HIS A 54 -8.81 -39.56 -21.73
CA HIS A 54 -7.49 -38.91 -21.80
C HIS A 54 -6.56 -39.25 -20.62
N HIS A 55 -7.09 -39.87 -19.56
CA HIS A 55 -6.35 -40.15 -18.34
C HIS A 55 -6.60 -41.56 -17.83
N ASN A 56 -5.55 -42.26 -17.39
CA ASN A 56 -5.68 -43.53 -16.68
C ASN A 56 -4.64 -43.62 -15.56
N LEU A 57 -5.11 -43.67 -14.32
CA LEU A 57 -4.29 -43.58 -13.12
C LEU A 57 -4.73 -44.64 -12.10
N THR A 58 -3.85 -45.60 -11.78
CA THR A 58 -4.05 -46.51 -10.65
C THR A 58 -2.97 -46.31 -9.60
N ARG A 59 -3.37 -46.12 -8.33
CA ARG A 59 -2.47 -45.91 -7.19
C ARG A 59 -2.87 -46.72 -5.98
N ARG A 60 -1.88 -47.27 -5.27
CA ARG A 60 -2.11 -47.91 -3.97
C ARG A 60 -2.13 -46.84 -2.89
N VAL A 61 -3.20 -46.75 -2.11
CA VAL A 61 -3.31 -45.77 -1.03
C VAL A 61 -2.70 -46.35 0.23
N LEU A 62 -1.72 -45.64 0.79
CA LEU A 62 -1.01 -46.03 2.01
C LEU A 62 -1.65 -45.40 3.25
N SER A 63 -2.06 -44.14 3.15
CA SER A 63 -2.76 -43.41 4.20
C SER A 63 -3.44 -42.16 3.66
N ILE A 64 -4.43 -41.65 4.40
CA ILE A 64 -4.95 -40.29 4.24
C ILE A 64 -4.08 -39.38 5.11
N SER A 65 -3.37 -38.45 4.48
CA SER A 65 -2.43 -37.54 5.17
C SER A 65 -3.09 -36.24 5.62
N GLU A 66 -4.14 -35.80 4.94
CA GLU A 66 -4.90 -34.59 5.24
C GLU A 66 -6.34 -34.81 4.78
N ASN A 67 -7.32 -34.45 5.62
CA ASN A 67 -8.74 -34.50 5.29
C ASN A 67 -9.42 -33.29 5.94
N SER A 68 -9.43 -32.17 5.22
CA SER A 68 -10.06 -30.92 5.61
C SER A 68 -11.26 -30.63 4.70
N GLY A 69 -12.03 -29.59 5.01
CA GLY A 69 -13.17 -29.19 4.18
C GLY A 69 -12.79 -28.79 2.75
N ASP A 70 -11.56 -28.33 2.52
CA ASP A 70 -11.05 -27.78 1.26
C ASP A 70 -10.02 -28.68 0.55
N ARG A 71 -9.42 -29.66 1.27
CA ARG A 71 -8.41 -30.57 0.72
C ARG A 71 -8.48 -32.00 1.26
N LEU A 72 -8.34 -32.98 0.37
CA LEU A 72 -8.09 -34.39 0.72
C LEU A 72 -6.76 -34.83 0.11
N VAL A 73 -5.82 -35.25 0.95
CA VAL A 73 -4.46 -35.64 0.55
C VAL A 73 -4.21 -37.09 0.88
N LEU A 74 -3.79 -37.85 -0.12
CA LEU A 74 -3.46 -39.26 -0.01
C LEU A 74 -1.94 -39.44 -0.16
N SER A 75 -1.36 -40.20 0.76
CA SER A 75 -0.05 -40.80 0.56
C SER A 75 -0.26 -42.06 -0.27
N VAL A 76 0.29 -42.09 -1.48
CA VAL A 76 0.05 -43.15 -2.45
C VAL A 76 1.35 -43.77 -2.94
N GLN A 77 1.30 -45.02 -3.40
CA GLN A 77 2.40 -45.70 -4.03
C GLN A 77 2.08 -45.98 -5.50
N ARG A 78 2.98 -45.54 -6.38
CA ARG A 78 2.96 -45.89 -7.80
C ARG A 78 3.58 -47.27 -8.01
N PHE A 79 2.94 -48.09 -8.85
CA PHE A 79 3.50 -49.39 -9.23
C PHE A 79 4.89 -49.21 -9.87
N GLY A 80 5.88 -49.95 -9.39
CA GLY A 80 7.27 -49.86 -9.83
C GLY A 80 8.12 -48.78 -9.12
N ARG A 81 7.57 -48.03 -8.14
CA ARG A 81 8.34 -47.11 -7.30
C ARG A 81 8.20 -47.46 -5.81
N THR A 82 9.32 -47.41 -5.08
CA THR A 82 9.37 -47.71 -3.65
C THR A 82 9.04 -46.50 -2.77
N LYS A 83 9.32 -45.28 -3.23
CA LYS A 83 9.00 -44.06 -2.49
C LYS A 83 7.51 -43.69 -2.63
N PRO A 84 6.81 -43.37 -1.53
CA PRO A 84 5.48 -42.78 -1.57
C PRO A 84 5.47 -41.46 -2.35
N ASP A 85 4.35 -41.22 -3.02
CA ASP A 85 4.02 -40.01 -3.75
C ASP A 85 2.73 -39.40 -3.19
N ARG A 86 2.39 -38.19 -3.61
CA ARG A 86 1.23 -37.44 -3.09
C ARG A 86 0.16 -37.29 -4.16
N LEU A 87 -1.05 -37.75 -3.86
CA LEU A 87 -2.25 -37.54 -4.67
C LEU A 87 -3.23 -36.65 -3.90
N GLU A 88 -3.72 -35.60 -4.53
CA GLU A 88 -4.49 -34.54 -3.88
C GLU A 88 -5.80 -34.29 -4.62
N PHE A 89 -6.86 -34.07 -3.83
CA PHE A 89 -8.17 -33.63 -4.28
C PHE A 89 -8.44 -32.28 -3.64
N VAL A 90 -8.67 -31.25 -4.45
CA VAL A 90 -8.79 -29.85 -4.01
C VAL A 90 -10.12 -29.29 -4.53
N ARG A 91 -10.94 -28.65 -3.71
CA ARG A 91 -12.19 -28.06 -4.19
C ARG A 91 -11.91 -26.79 -5.00
N GLN A 92 -12.61 -26.57 -6.11
CA GLN A 92 -12.40 -25.39 -6.97
C GLN A 92 -12.98 -24.09 -6.39
N GLU A 93 -14.04 -24.15 -5.59
CA GLU A 93 -14.51 -22.97 -4.82
C GLU A 93 -13.49 -22.55 -3.75
N PHE A 94 -12.57 -23.46 -3.41
CA PHE A 94 -11.38 -23.25 -2.60
C PHE A 94 -10.11 -23.47 -3.44
N GLU A 95 -10.14 -23.18 -4.75
CA GLU A 95 -8.93 -23.05 -5.54
C GLU A 95 -8.08 -22.00 -4.81
N LEU A 96 -7.10 -22.53 -4.08
CA LEU A 96 -5.96 -21.87 -3.47
C LEU A 96 -5.93 -20.39 -3.83
N SER A 97 -6.24 -19.52 -2.85
CA SER A 97 -5.77 -18.14 -2.88
C SER A 97 -4.35 -18.17 -3.43
N ALA A 98 -4.12 -17.53 -4.58
CA ALA A 98 -2.87 -17.51 -5.34
C ALA A 98 -1.68 -17.92 -4.45
N LYS A 99 -1.35 -19.22 -4.44
CA LYS A 99 -0.22 -19.69 -3.61
C LYS A 99 0.97 -18.89 -4.09
N ASP A 100 1.61 -18.17 -3.16
CA ASP A 100 2.76 -17.33 -3.39
C ASP A 100 3.73 -18.04 -4.33
N LEU A 101 3.72 -17.67 -5.61
CA LEU A 101 4.76 -18.10 -6.53
C LEU A 101 6.07 -17.67 -5.90
N SER A 102 7.05 -18.59 -5.84
CA SER A 102 8.40 -18.16 -5.53
C SER A 102 8.81 -17.08 -6.53
N ARG A 103 9.72 -16.20 -6.12
CA ARG A 103 10.16 -15.08 -6.95
C ARG A 103 10.72 -15.59 -8.28
N GLU A 104 11.39 -16.75 -8.24
CA GLU A 104 11.95 -17.46 -9.39
C GLU A 104 10.86 -18.01 -10.32
N GLU A 105 9.81 -18.66 -9.78
CA GLU A 105 8.69 -19.15 -10.58
C GLU A 105 7.91 -18.00 -11.24
N PHE A 106 7.70 -16.90 -10.52
CA PHE A 106 7.09 -15.70 -11.08
C PHE A 106 7.93 -15.13 -12.23
N ARG A 107 9.26 -15.04 -12.05
CA ARG A 107 10.19 -14.60 -13.11
C ARG A 107 10.04 -15.47 -14.36
N ASP A 108 10.06 -16.79 -14.21
CA ASP A 108 10.01 -17.71 -15.34
C ASP A 108 8.67 -17.62 -16.08
N ARG A 109 7.58 -17.48 -15.32
CA ARG A 109 6.23 -17.28 -15.87
C ARG A 109 6.11 -15.95 -16.60
N LEU A 110 6.63 -14.87 -16.02
CA LEU A 110 6.67 -13.55 -16.65
C LEU A 110 7.49 -13.57 -17.95
N ALA A 111 8.64 -14.26 -17.97
CA ALA A 111 9.44 -14.41 -19.19
C ALA A 111 8.65 -15.09 -20.33
N GLN A 112 7.90 -16.15 -20.01
CA GLN A 112 7.04 -16.83 -20.98
C GLN A 112 5.91 -15.92 -21.48
N LEU A 113 5.25 -15.18 -20.58
CA LEU A 113 4.19 -14.23 -20.95
C LEU A 113 4.70 -13.12 -21.86
N LEU A 114 5.86 -12.54 -21.53
CA LEU A 114 6.47 -11.49 -22.35
C LEU A 114 6.81 -12.00 -23.75
N ALA A 115 7.38 -13.21 -23.85
CA ALA A 115 7.70 -13.81 -25.15
C ALA A 115 6.45 -14.13 -25.99
N GLN A 116 5.35 -14.54 -25.35
CA GLN A 116 4.10 -14.86 -26.04
C GLN A 116 3.36 -13.60 -26.53
N GLN A 117 3.31 -12.54 -25.71
CA GLN A 117 2.52 -11.35 -26.01
C GLN A 117 3.28 -10.26 -26.76
N PHE A 118 4.61 -10.28 -26.71
CA PHE A 118 5.48 -9.36 -27.46
C PHE A 118 6.42 -10.15 -28.39
N PRO A 119 5.91 -10.91 -29.38
CA PRO A 119 6.71 -11.81 -30.20
C PRO A 119 7.76 -11.09 -31.08
N ASP A 120 7.56 -9.80 -31.36
CA ASP A 120 8.50 -8.96 -32.11
C ASP A 120 9.64 -8.39 -31.23
N GLU A 121 9.65 -8.71 -29.94
CA GLU A 121 10.58 -8.17 -28.97
C GLU A 121 11.41 -9.27 -28.32
N THR A 122 12.69 -8.99 -28.10
CA THR A 122 13.61 -9.92 -27.43
C THR A 122 13.77 -9.55 -25.97
N LEU A 123 13.52 -10.50 -25.06
CA LEU A 123 13.85 -10.35 -23.64
C LEU A 123 15.37 -10.45 -23.45
N GLU A 124 16.03 -9.31 -23.18
CA GLU A 124 17.49 -9.25 -22.99
C GLU A 124 17.90 -9.68 -21.58
N SER A 125 17.11 -9.31 -20.58
CA SER A 125 17.33 -9.70 -19.18
C SER A 125 16.04 -9.66 -18.37
N LEU A 126 15.95 -10.52 -17.36
CA LEU A 126 14.91 -10.50 -16.34
C LEU A 126 15.46 -11.07 -15.02
N SER A 127 15.39 -10.30 -13.95
CA SER A 127 15.97 -10.64 -12.65
C SER A 127 15.01 -10.30 -11.50
N VAL A 128 15.05 -11.14 -10.47
CA VAL A 128 14.41 -10.91 -9.15
C VAL A 128 15.46 -10.80 -8.04
N ALA A 129 16.75 -10.82 -8.39
CA ALA A 129 17.83 -10.74 -7.41
C ALA A 129 17.85 -9.36 -6.73
N PRO A 130 17.99 -9.29 -5.40
CA PRO A 130 18.03 -8.01 -4.69
C PRO A 130 19.29 -7.22 -5.08
N ASP A 131 19.11 -5.91 -5.23
CA ASP A 131 20.15 -4.90 -5.43
C ASP A 131 19.81 -3.72 -4.50
N LEU A 132 20.04 -3.93 -3.20
CA LEU A 132 19.62 -3.00 -2.14
C LEU A 132 20.38 -1.67 -2.19
N GLU A 133 21.60 -1.66 -2.74
CA GLU A 133 22.37 -0.45 -3.02
C GLU A 133 21.58 0.51 -3.92
N HIS A 134 20.83 -0.04 -4.88
CA HIS A 134 19.98 0.73 -5.80
C HIS A 134 18.49 0.66 -5.42
N SER A 135 18.19 0.36 -4.15
CA SER A 135 16.83 0.27 -3.59
C SER A 135 15.93 -0.80 -4.22
N PHE A 136 16.50 -1.83 -4.86
CA PHE A 136 15.71 -2.91 -5.46
C PHE A 136 15.66 -4.14 -4.56
N SER A 137 14.49 -4.40 -3.97
CA SER A 137 14.24 -5.65 -3.25
C SER A 137 13.93 -6.81 -4.22
N GLY A 138 13.83 -8.04 -3.69
CA GLY A 138 13.38 -9.19 -4.47
C GLY A 138 11.88 -9.23 -4.76
N ASN A 139 11.11 -8.20 -4.38
CA ASN A 139 9.66 -8.22 -4.50
C ASN A 139 9.14 -8.00 -5.93
N TYR A 140 10.01 -7.53 -6.84
CA TYR A 140 9.64 -7.20 -8.21
C TYR A 140 10.61 -7.89 -9.18
N ALA A 141 10.06 -8.44 -10.27
CA ALA A 141 10.87 -8.85 -11.41
C ALA A 141 11.20 -7.61 -12.25
N ARG A 142 12.48 -7.44 -12.58
CA ARG A 142 13.00 -6.29 -13.34
C ARG A 142 13.71 -6.80 -14.58
N GLY A 143 13.38 -6.25 -15.74
CA GLY A 143 13.92 -6.71 -17.00
C GLY A 143 13.99 -5.64 -18.07
N THR A 144 14.49 -6.05 -19.23
CA THR A 144 14.61 -5.22 -20.42
C THR A 144 14.17 -5.98 -21.66
N LEU A 145 13.30 -5.37 -22.45
CA LEU A 145 12.89 -5.86 -23.76
C LEU A 145 13.54 -5.00 -24.85
N ARG A 146 13.92 -5.62 -25.96
CA ARG A 146 14.47 -4.92 -27.13
C ARG A 146 13.61 -5.17 -28.36
N ARG A 147 13.26 -4.08 -29.05
CA ARG A 147 12.65 -4.07 -30.37
C ARG A 147 13.51 -3.25 -31.33
N GLY A 148 14.25 -3.91 -32.22
CA GLY A 148 15.21 -3.22 -33.08
C GLY A 148 16.29 -2.49 -32.26
N SER A 149 16.38 -1.16 -32.42
CA SER A 149 17.28 -0.27 -31.67
C SER A 149 16.67 0.32 -30.39
N ALA A 150 15.38 0.11 -30.15
CA ALA A 150 14.65 0.61 -29.00
C ALA A 150 14.61 -0.44 -27.88
N ARG A 151 14.71 0.02 -26.63
CA ARG A 151 14.55 -0.80 -25.42
C ARG A 151 13.40 -0.32 -24.56
N TRP A 152 12.80 -1.25 -23.85
CA TRP A 152 11.79 -1.00 -22.83
C TRP A 152 12.25 -1.56 -21.51
N ALA A 153 12.22 -0.73 -20.46
CA ALA A 153 12.34 -1.21 -19.10
C ALA A 153 11.04 -1.95 -18.74
N VAL A 154 11.14 -3.07 -18.03
CA VAL A 154 9.99 -3.85 -17.56
C VAL A 154 10.09 -4.04 -16.07
N LEU A 155 9.01 -3.77 -15.34
CA LEU A 155 8.87 -4.18 -13.95
C LEU A 155 7.56 -4.97 -13.79
N GLY A 156 7.67 -6.18 -13.24
CA GLY A 156 6.53 -7.05 -12.94
C GLY A 156 6.40 -7.30 -11.45
N MET A 157 5.17 -7.23 -10.93
CA MET A 157 4.85 -7.53 -9.55
C MET A 157 4.08 -8.86 -9.45
N PRO A 158 4.50 -9.79 -8.58
CA PRO A 158 3.75 -11.02 -8.32
C PRO A 158 2.49 -10.75 -7.51
N ASP A 159 1.48 -11.62 -7.64
CA ASP A 159 0.23 -11.55 -6.88
C ASP A 159 0.46 -11.62 -5.35
N SER A 160 1.53 -12.30 -4.91
CA SER A 160 1.95 -12.35 -3.51
C SER A 160 2.35 -10.98 -2.93
N ALA A 161 2.69 -10.02 -3.79
CA ALA A 161 3.04 -8.66 -3.42
C ALA A 161 1.89 -7.65 -3.63
N ALA A 162 0.69 -8.12 -3.98
CA ALA A 162 -0.45 -7.30 -4.41
C ALA A 162 -1.04 -6.35 -3.35
N GLY A 163 -0.66 -6.45 -2.07
CA GLY A 163 -1.11 -5.54 -1.01
C GLY A 163 -0.62 -4.10 -1.20
N SER A 164 0.02 -3.50 -0.20
CA SER A 164 0.59 -2.15 -0.32
C SER A 164 1.71 -2.04 -1.38
N GLY A 165 2.19 -3.17 -1.92
CA GLY A 165 3.23 -3.22 -2.94
C GLY A 165 2.80 -2.64 -4.29
N ALA A 166 1.51 -2.74 -4.66
CA ALA A 166 1.03 -2.24 -5.94
C ALA A 166 1.27 -0.73 -6.09
N GLU A 167 0.89 0.05 -5.09
CA GLU A 167 1.05 1.50 -5.11
C GLU A 167 2.52 1.93 -5.09
N GLN A 168 3.34 1.19 -4.35
CA GLN A 168 4.76 1.45 -4.19
C GLN A 168 5.57 1.04 -5.43
N SER A 169 5.05 0.13 -6.25
CA SER A 169 5.70 -0.42 -7.44
C SER A 169 6.19 0.65 -8.42
N LEU A 170 5.41 1.74 -8.58
CA LEU A 170 5.75 2.82 -9.50
C LEU A 170 7.09 3.48 -9.15
N THR A 171 7.39 3.62 -7.86
CA THR A 171 8.68 4.17 -7.40
C THR A 171 9.83 3.33 -7.96
N PHE A 172 9.78 2.02 -7.74
CA PHE A 172 10.83 1.11 -8.18
C PHE A 172 10.86 0.97 -9.70
N ALA A 173 9.71 1.10 -10.38
CA ALA A 173 9.63 1.02 -11.83
C ALA A 173 10.33 2.23 -12.49
N LEU A 174 10.17 3.43 -11.93
CA LEU A 174 10.86 4.63 -12.39
C LEU A 174 12.37 4.58 -12.09
N LEU A 175 12.77 4.08 -10.92
CA LEU A 175 14.19 3.87 -10.61
C LEU A 175 14.82 2.85 -11.55
N TRP A 176 14.09 1.79 -11.90
CA TRP A 176 14.55 0.81 -12.87
C TRP A 176 14.71 1.44 -14.27
N LEU A 177 13.74 2.26 -14.70
CA LEU A 177 13.82 2.99 -15.96
C LEU A 177 15.06 3.91 -16.00
N ASP A 178 15.34 4.66 -14.93
CA ASP A 178 16.53 5.51 -14.81
C ASP A 178 17.82 4.68 -14.91
N ARG A 179 17.90 3.56 -14.20
CA ARG A 179 19.06 2.66 -14.26
C ARG A 179 19.27 2.06 -15.65
N VAL A 180 18.21 1.61 -16.31
CA VAL A 180 18.30 1.09 -17.69
C VAL A 180 18.79 2.20 -18.63
N ARG A 181 18.32 3.45 -18.47
CA ARG A 181 18.81 4.61 -19.24
C ARG A 181 20.29 4.91 -18.99
N GLN A 182 20.75 4.87 -17.75
CA GLN A 182 22.15 5.11 -17.40
C GLN A 182 23.09 4.00 -17.90
N SER A 183 22.62 2.74 -17.88
CA SER A 183 23.41 1.58 -18.32
C SER A 183 23.43 1.37 -19.84
N ALA A 184 22.54 2.04 -20.58
CA ALA A 184 22.40 1.88 -22.02
C ALA A 184 23.59 2.51 -22.78
N GLN A 185 24.57 1.71 -23.17
CA GLN A 185 25.71 2.19 -23.97
C GLN A 185 25.37 2.50 -25.45
N ARG A 186 24.32 1.88 -26.01
CA ARG A 186 23.89 2.04 -27.41
C ARG A 186 22.37 1.85 -27.52
N GLY A 187 21.67 2.71 -28.26
CA GLY A 187 20.21 2.61 -28.48
C GLY A 187 19.40 3.47 -27.50
N VAL A 188 18.10 3.64 -27.78
CA VAL A 188 17.20 4.51 -27.00
C VAL A 188 16.32 3.65 -26.09
N VAL A 189 16.23 4.00 -24.82
CA VAL A 189 15.25 3.41 -23.90
C VAL A 189 13.93 4.17 -24.09
N ALA A 190 13.04 3.58 -24.89
CA ALA A 190 11.79 4.18 -25.32
C ALA A 190 10.84 4.44 -24.15
N GLY A 191 10.75 3.51 -23.20
CA GLY A 191 9.75 3.62 -22.13
C GLY A 191 9.84 2.54 -21.06
N LEU A 192 8.78 2.49 -20.25
CA LEU A 192 8.58 1.57 -19.14
C LEU A 192 7.28 0.79 -19.33
N ARG A 193 7.32 -0.53 -19.17
CA ARG A 193 6.14 -1.37 -18.99
C ARG A 193 6.04 -1.82 -17.55
N LEU A 194 4.92 -1.48 -16.90
CA LEU A 194 4.62 -1.89 -15.55
C LEU A 194 3.51 -2.94 -15.57
N ILE A 195 3.79 -4.11 -15.01
CA ILE A 195 2.88 -5.26 -15.01
C ILE A 195 2.49 -5.54 -13.56
N LEU A 196 1.20 -5.37 -13.25
CA LEU A 196 0.64 -5.52 -11.92
C LEU A 196 -0.39 -6.66 -11.88
N PRO A 197 -0.70 -7.24 -10.72
CA PRO A 197 -1.82 -8.15 -10.54
C PRO A 197 -3.15 -7.50 -10.94
N HIS A 198 -4.06 -8.33 -11.44
CA HIS A 198 -5.41 -7.90 -11.79
C HIS A 198 -6.10 -7.16 -10.64
N GLY A 199 -6.75 -6.03 -10.96
CA GLY A 199 -7.48 -5.20 -10.00
C GLY A 199 -6.63 -4.27 -9.15
N THR A 200 -5.30 -4.25 -9.31
CA THR A 200 -4.39 -3.43 -8.47
C THR A 200 -3.87 -2.17 -9.19
N SER A 201 -4.21 -1.97 -10.46
CA SER A 201 -3.63 -0.90 -11.28
C SER A 201 -4.17 0.51 -11.00
N ARG A 202 -5.34 0.63 -10.36
CA ARG A 202 -6.07 1.91 -10.25
C ARG A 202 -5.28 3.02 -9.55
N ALA A 203 -4.69 2.73 -8.39
CA ALA A 203 -3.90 3.72 -7.64
C ALA A 203 -2.64 4.13 -8.40
N VAL A 204 -2.00 3.19 -9.09
CA VAL A 204 -0.82 3.46 -9.94
C VAL A 204 -1.22 4.31 -11.14
N ALA A 205 -2.32 3.99 -11.82
CA ALA A 205 -2.84 4.75 -12.95
C ALA A 205 -3.09 6.22 -12.58
N HIS A 206 -3.62 6.48 -11.38
CA HIS A 206 -3.77 7.84 -10.88
C HIS A 206 -2.43 8.54 -10.68
N ARG A 207 -1.45 7.91 -10.02
CA ARG A 207 -0.11 8.51 -9.85
C ARG A 207 0.61 8.76 -11.17
N LEU A 208 0.32 7.99 -12.22
CA LEU A 208 0.87 8.23 -13.55
C LEU A 208 0.43 9.59 -14.13
N GLU A 209 -0.72 10.15 -13.74
CA GLU A 209 -1.16 11.49 -14.16
C GLU A 209 -0.21 12.61 -13.68
N ALA A 210 0.57 12.35 -12.63
CA ALA A 210 1.52 13.32 -12.09
C ALA A 210 2.89 13.30 -12.79
N LEU A 211 3.13 12.35 -13.69
CA LEU A 211 4.41 12.21 -14.38
C LEU A 211 4.49 13.11 -15.62
N ASP A 212 5.70 13.35 -16.11
CA ASP A 212 5.91 14.08 -17.36
C ASP A 212 5.19 13.35 -18.51
N PRO A 213 4.27 14.02 -19.24
CA PRO A 213 3.47 13.40 -20.29
C PRO A 213 4.30 12.89 -21.48
N ARG A 214 5.57 13.28 -21.58
CA ARG A 214 6.51 12.76 -22.60
C ARG A 214 7.05 11.37 -22.28
N LEU A 215 6.85 10.87 -21.06
CA LEU A 215 7.27 9.52 -20.68
C LEU A 215 6.35 8.49 -21.32
N ALA A 216 6.93 7.57 -22.10
CA ALA A 216 6.19 6.42 -22.60
C ALA A 216 6.08 5.36 -21.49
N ILE A 217 4.93 5.31 -20.83
CA ILE A 217 4.63 4.31 -19.79
C ILE A 217 3.41 3.50 -20.22
N GLU A 218 3.55 2.18 -20.22
CA GLU A 218 2.46 1.26 -20.48
C GLU A 218 2.16 0.46 -19.20
N LEU A 219 0.89 0.47 -18.79
CA LEU A 219 0.42 -0.25 -17.62
C LEU A 219 -0.37 -1.48 -18.06
N TYR A 220 -0.05 -2.63 -17.46
CA TYR A 220 -0.68 -3.90 -17.74
C TYR A 220 -1.14 -4.55 -16.44
N GLU A 221 -2.29 -5.23 -16.51
CA GLU A 221 -2.73 -6.16 -15.48
C GLU A 221 -2.53 -7.59 -15.94
N HIS A 222 -1.86 -8.39 -15.11
CA HIS A 222 -1.70 -9.83 -15.29
C HIS A 222 -2.92 -10.54 -14.74
N ASN A 223 -3.62 -11.28 -15.60
CA ASN A 223 -4.67 -12.19 -15.19
C ASN A 223 -4.09 -13.60 -15.00
N PRO A 224 -4.08 -14.14 -13.77
CA PRO A 224 -3.49 -15.44 -13.49
C PRO A 224 -4.28 -16.62 -14.08
N GLU A 225 -5.59 -16.50 -14.25
CA GLU A 225 -6.46 -17.55 -14.80
C GLU A 225 -6.20 -17.77 -16.29
N TRP A 226 -6.20 -16.68 -17.07
CA TRP A 226 -6.02 -16.74 -18.52
C TRP A 226 -4.57 -16.64 -18.97
N GLN A 227 -3.64 -16.34 -18.05
CA GLN A 227 -2.22 -16.13 -18.37
C GLN A 227 -2.05 -15.08 -19.48
N THR A 228 -2.69 -13.94 -19.27
CA THR A 228 -2.64 -12.82 -20.21
C THR A 228 -2.30 -11.53 -19.49
N LEU A 229 -1.60 -10.63 -20.16
CA LEU A 229 -1.49 -9.24 -19.78
C LEU A 229 -2.55 -8.43 -20.54
N GLN A 230 -3.36 -7.70 -19.80
CA GLN A 230 -4.31 -6.75 -20.33
C GLN A 230 -3.75 -5.35 -20.19
N ARG A 231 -3.61 -4.62 -21.30
CA ARG A 231 -3.22 -3.21 -21.26
C ARG A 231 -4.34 -2.38 -20.64
N ILE A 232 -3.97 -1.53 -19.69
CA ILE A 232 -4.88 -0.61 -19.01
C ILE A 232 -4.95 0.71 -19.77
N ASP A 233 -6.18 1.18 -19.97
CA ASP A 233 -6.47 2.50 -20.52
C ASP A 233 -6.35 3.56 -19.42
N LEU A 234 -5.25 4.30 -19.41
CA LEU A 234 -4.86 5.20 -18.31
C LEU A 234 -5.91 6.29 -18.00
N PRO A 235 -6.44 7.04 -18.99
CA PRO A 235 -7.46 8.07 -18.71
C PRO A 235 -8.72 7.51 -18.03
N ARG A 236 -9.10 6.27 -18.35
CA ARG A 236 -10.27 5.61 -17.74
C ARG A 236 -9.97 5.07 -16.34
N ALA A 237 -8.75 4.59 -16.10
CA ALA A 237 -8.35 3.97 -14.84
C ALA A 237 -7.97 4.99 -13.75
N ALA A 238 -7.51 6.18 -14.13
CA ALA A 238 -6.97 7.19 -13.21
C ALA A 238 -8.03 8.00 -12.42
N ALA A 239 -9.32 7.74 -12.65
CA ALA A 239 -10.41 8.37 -11.92
C ALA A 239 -10.49 7.87 -10.44
N LEU A 240 -9.64 8.43 -9.58
CA LEU A 240 -9.86 8.37 -8.13
C LEU A 240 -10.84 9.46 -7.72
N SER A 241 -11.92 9.05 -7.06
CA SER A 241 -12.82 9.96 -6.36
C SER A 241 -12.18 10.35 -5.03
N SER A 242 -11.95 11.64 -4.84
CA SER A 242 -11.66 12.23 -3.54
C SER A 242 -12.78 13.20 -3.18
N TRP A 243 -13.10 13.27 -1.89
CA TRP A 243 -14.12 14.18 -1.36
C TRP A 243 -13.48 15.09 -0.34
N LEU A 244 -13.74 16.40 -0.44
CA LEU A 244 -13.35 17.35 0.60
C LEU A 244 -14.30 17.23 1.78
N VAL A 245 -13.74 17.23 2.99
CA VAL A 245 -14.52 17.40 4.21
C VAL A 245 -14.90 18.88 4.33
N PRO A 246 -16.18 19.26 4.44
CA PRO A 246 -16.56 20.65 4.64
C PRO A 246 -16.02 21.20 5.96
N VAL A 247 -15.47 22.42 5.95
CA VAL A 247 -14.88 23.05 7.16
C VAL A 247 -15.93 23.18 8.28
N ARG A 248 -17.17 23.49 7.93
CA ARG A 248 -18.28 23.62 8.87
C ARG A 248 -18.61 22.31 9.59
N ASP A 249 -18.45 21.17 8.93
CA ASP A 249 -18.80 19.86 9.51
C ASP A 249 -17.75 19.47 10.56
N ALA A 250 -16.48 19.70 10.23
CA ALA A 250 -15.36 19.58 11.18
C ALA A 250 -15.54 20.50 12.40
N GLN A 251 -15.90 21.77 12.19
CA GLN A 251 -16.16 22.73 13.27
C GLN A 251 -17.35 22.34 14.15
N ALA A 252 -18.44 21.87 13.54
CA ALA A 252 -19.63 21.42 14.27
C ALA A 252 -19.31 20.23 15.17
N LEU A 253 -18.51 19.27 14.68
CA LEU A 253 -18.10 18.11 15.45
C LEU A 253 -17.19 18.49 16.63
N ILE A 254 -16.23 19.40 16.42
CA ILE A 254 -15.41 19.96 17.50
C ILE A 254 -16.30 20.62 18.56
N ALA A 255 -17.27 21.43 18.14
CA ALA A 255 -18.18 22.12 19.05
C ALA A 255 -19.00 21.14 19.92
N GLN A 256 -19.41 19.99 19.35
CA GLN A 256 -20.10 18.93 20.07
C GLN A 256 -19.20 18.21 21.08
N ALA A 257 -17.96 17.90 20.70
CA ALA A 257 -17.01 17.17 21.55
C ALA A 257 -16.43 18.02 22.69
N LYS A 258 -16.31 19.33 22.48
CA LYS A 258 -15.59 20.25 23.37
C LYS A 258 -16.03 20.14 24.84
N PRO A 259 -17.34 20.18 25.21
CA PRO A 259 -17.75 20.11 26.61
C PRO A 259 -17.29 18.83 27.33
N ALA A 260 -17.30 17.69 26.63
CA ALA A 260 -16.86 16.43 27.21
C ALA A 260 -15.33 16.36 27.35
N LEU A 261 -14.60 16.99 26.44
CA LEU A 261 -13.14 17.04 26.44
C LEU A 261 -12.56 18.11 27.37
N GLU A 262 -13.35 19.06 27.88
CA GLU A 262 -12.89 20.14 28.77
C GLU A 262 -12.15 19.62 30.01
N ALA A 263 -12.63 18.53 30.62
CA ALA A 263 -11.97 17.92 31.78
C ALA A 263 -10.56 17.37 31.44
N VAL A 264 -10.37 16.90 30.21
CA VAL A 264 -9.09 16.38 29.72
C VAL A 264 -8.16 17.54 29.37
N LEU A 265 -8.68 18.59 28.72
CA LEU A 265 -7.94 19.82 28.43
C LEU A 265 -7.44 20.51 29.71
N ALA A 266 -8.28 20.59 30.74
CA ALA A 266 -7.91 21.19 32.02
C ALA A 266 -6.76 20.44 32.73
N ALA A 267 -6.55 19.16 32.40
CA ALA A 267 -5.48 18.36 32.96
C ALA A 267 -4.13 18.55 32.25
N SER A 268 -4.07 19.25 31.11
CA SER A 268 -2.82 19.52 30.39
C SER A 268 -2.86 20.82 29.60
N LEU A 269 -1.96 21.74 29.95
CA LEU A 269 -1.79 23.02 29.23
C LEU A 269 -1.27 22.84 27.80
N GLU A 270 -0.65 21.70 27.49
CA GLU A 270 -0.02 21.41 26.19
C GLU A 270 -0.88 20.50 25.28
N ALA A 271 -1.97 19.92 25.78
CA ALA A 271 -2.94 19.20 24.95
C ALA A 271 -3.85 20.17 24.21
N THR A 272 -3.35 20.77 23.14
CA THR A 272 -4.01 21.92 22.49
C THR A 272 -4.79 21.57 21.22
N GLN A 273 -4.65 20.33 20.72
CA GLN A 273 -5.06 20.02 19.34
C GLN A 273 -6.25 19.06 19.30
N MET A 274 -7.42 19.57 18.94
CA MET A 274 -8.58 18.77 18.56
C MET A 274 -8.55 18.49 17.06
N ASN A 275 -8.62 17.22 16.68
CA ASN A 275 -8.59 16.73 15.32
C ASN A 275 -9.90 15.97 15.05
N PRO A 276 -10.86 16.56 14.31
CA PRO A 276 -12.12 15.91 14.00
C PRO A 276 -11.93 14.86 12.90
N ALA A 277 -12.67 13.77 13.00
CA ALA A 277 -12.87 12.78 11.95
C ALA A 277 -14.37 12.70 11.63
N PRO A 278 -14.90 13.59 10.77
CA PRO A 278 -16.35 13.69 10.54
C PRO A 278 -17.00 12.42 9.99
N GLU A 279 -16.25 11.59 9.27
CA GLU A 279 -16.74 10.33 8.71
C GLU A 279 -17.07 9.28 9.77
N THR A 280 -16.21 9.17 10.79
CA THR A 280 -16.43 8.29 11.94
C THR A 280 -17.16 9.01 13.08
N ARG A 281 -17.40 10.32 12.94
CA ARG A 281 -17.99 11.20 13.96
C ARG A 281 -17.18 11.22 15.26
N GLU A 282 -15.87 11.09 15.16
CA GLU A 282 -14.95 11.10 16.29
C GLU A 282 -14.19 12.43 16.39
N VAL A 283 -13.73 12.79 17.59
CA VAL A 283 -12.75 13.88 17.78
C VAL A 283 -11.59 13.38 18.62
N PHE A 284 -10.39 13.49 18.08
CA PHE A 284 -9.16 13.12 18.77
C PHE A 284 -8.54 14.35 19.42
N LEU A 285 -8.22 14.26 20.71
CA LEU A 285 -7.34 15.21 21.37
C LEU A 285 -5.90 14.70 21.26
N ARG A 286 -4.99 15.57 20.80
CA ARG A 286 -3.59 15.22 20.57
C ARG A 286 -2.63 16.02 21.45
N PHE A 287 -1.59 15.35 21.92
CA PHE A 287 -0.43 15.93 22.60
C PHE A 287 0.77 15.82 21.68
N ARG A 288 1.22 16.95 21.12
CA ARG A 288 2.34 16.99 20.14
C ARG A 288 2.16 15.95 19.03
N GLY A 289 0.96 15.93 18.44
CA GLY A 289 0.57 14.98 17.40
C GLY A 289 0.15 13.58 17.85
N LEU A 290 0.46 13.12 19.07
CA LEU A 290 0.02 11.80 19.52
C LEU A 290 -1.42 11.87 20.02
N ALA A 291 -2.29 10.99 19.53
CA ALA A 291 -3.65 10.87 20.08
C ALA A 291 -3.59 10.43 21.54
N ILE A 292 -4.22 11.21 22.44
CA ILE A 292 -4.24 10.96 23.88
C ILE A 292 -5.64 10.75 24.43
N ALA A 293 -6.64 11.34 23.76
CA ALA A 293 -8.04 11.09 24.03
C ALA A 293 -8.83 11.07 22.72
N ARG A 294 -9.96 10.37 22.75
CA ARG A 294 -10.90 10.22 21.65
C ARG A 294 -12.29 10.43 22.20
N TRP A 295 -13.05 11.32 21.59
CA TRP A 295 -14.47 11.49 21.85
C TRP A 295 -15.27 10.81 20.75
N GLU A 296 -16.28 10.05 21.13
CA GLU A 296 -17.23 9.38 20.25
C GLU A 296 -18.58 9.31 20.97
N GLU A 297 -19.64 9.80 20.33
CA GLU A 297 -21.03 9.71 20.82
C GLU A 297 -21.25 10.11 22.29
N GLY A 298 -20.49 11.11 22.79
CA GLY A 298 -20.60 11.59 24.18
C GLY A 298 -19.66 10.90 25.17
N HIS A 299 -19.01 9.81 24.78
CA HIS A 299 -18.03 9.09 25.58
C HIS A 299 -16.62 9.62 25.28
N VAL A 300 -15.77 9.62 26.31
CA VAL A 300 -14.36 10.00 26.19
C VAL A 300 -13.49 8.81 26.54
N TYR A 301 -12.62 8.42 25.63
CA TYR A 301 -11.60 7.40 25.82
C TYR A 301 -10.23 8.05 25.88
N PHE A 302 -9.29 7.48 26.63
CA PHE A 302 -7.91 7.94 26.73
C PHE A 302 -6.90 6.79 26.56
N GLY A 303 -5.67 7.15 26.23
CA GLY A 303 -4.57 6.21 25.96
C GLY A 303 -3.52 6.84 25.04
N ALA A 304 -2.32 6.27 24.96
CA ALA A 304 -1.24 6.82 24.12
C ALA A 304 -1.27 6.19 22.72
N GLY A 305 -1.61 6.99 21.71
CA GLY A 305 -1.64 6.60 20.29
C GLY A 305 -2.94 5.95 19.85
N ASP A 306 -3.54 5.11 20.68
CA ASP A 306 -4.84 4.46 20.47
C ASP A 306 -5.69 4.53 21.75
N PRO A 307 -6.52 5.57 21.91
CA PRO A 307 -7.33 5.77 23.11
C PRO A 307 -8.46 4.74 23.23
N ARG A 308 -8.32 3.80 24.17
CA ARG A 308 -9.28 2.70 24.40
C ARG A 308 -9.91 2.67 25.80
N GLU A 309 -9.30 3.31 26.80
CA GLU A 309 -9.80 3.27 28.17
C GLU A 309 -10.83 4.38 28.39
N GLU A 310 -12.06 4.03 28.79
CA GLU A 310 -13.12 5.02 29.01
C GLU A 310 -12.85 5.89 30.25
N LEU A 311 -13.10 7.19 30.13
CA LEU A 311 -12.95 8.17 31.19
C LEU A 311 -14.12 8.09 32.16
N SER A 312 -13.81 7.81 33.42
CA SER A 312 -14.73 7.75 34.55
C SER A 312 -14.03 8.26 35.80
N PRO A 313 -14.76 8.52 36.92
CA PRO A 313 -14.13 8.90 38.18
C PRO A 313 -13.06 7.90 38.65
N GLY A 314 -13.23 6.60 38.36
CA GLY A 314 -12.26 5.55 38.73
C GLY A 314 -11.00 5.53 37.86
N THR A 315 -11.08 5.97 36.61
CA THR A 315 -9.95 5.98 35.66
C THR A 315 -9.22 7.32 35.61
N GLN A 316 -9.78 8.39 36.19
CA GLN A 316 -9.18 9.72 36.25
C GLN A 316 -7.73 9.76 36.81
N PRO A 317 -7.34 8.98 37.84
CA PRO A 317 -5.95 8.92 38.29
C PRO A 317 -4.98 8.38 37.23
N ARG A 318 -5.44 7.45 36.38
CA ARG A 318 -4.62 6.89 35.28
C ARG A 318 -4.44 7.90 34.16
N LEU A 319 -5.48 8.66 33.82
CA LEU A 319 -5.37 9.79 32.89
C LEU A 319 -4.33 10.80 33.37
N LYS A 320 -4.37 11.18 34.67
CA LYS A 320 -3.36 12.09 35.25
C LYS A 320 -1.95 11.51 35.18
N LYS A 321 -1.78 10.21 35.40
CA LYS A 321 -0.48 9.53 35.23
C LYS A 321 0.00 9.60 33.78
N LEU A 322 -0.89 9.34 32.81
CA LEU A 322 -0.57 9.44 31.38
C LEU A 322 -0.05 10.84 31.02
N PHE A 323 -0.69 11.90 31.50
CA PHE A 323 -0.22 13.26 31.26
C PHE A 323 1.18 13.53 31.82
N ARG A 324 1.46 13.09 33.06
CA ARG A 324 2.81 13.20 33.62
C ARG A 324 3.86 12.45 32.80
N ASP A 325 3.52 11.23 32.34
CA ASP A 325 4.41 10.43 31.50
C ASP A 325 4.63 11.13 30.13
N LEU A 326 3.62 11.77 29.55
CA LEU A 326 3.73 12.55 28.31
C LEU A 326 4.60 13.81 28.48
N GLU A 327 4.37 14.59 29.53
CA GLU A 327 5.15 15.80 29.82
C GLU A 327 6.63 15.50 30.06
N LEU A 328 6.93 14.36 30.67
CA LEU A 328 8.29 13.91 30.95
C LEU A 328 8.98 13.33 29.71
N TYR A 329 8.31 12.39 29.02
CA TYR A 329 8.96 11.57 27.99
C TYR A 329 8.66 12.01 26.55
N ARG A 330 7.49 12.60 26.27
CA ARG A 330 7.19 13.21 24.97
C ARG A 330 7.63 14.68 24.93
N ASN A 331 8.81 14.93 25.49
CA ASN A 331 9.39 16.25 25.64
C ASN A 331 10.53 16.49 24.63
N ALA A 332 10.62 17.67 24.03
CA ALA A 332 11.75 18.04 23.15
C ALA A 332 13.11 18.04 23.89
N LEU A 333 13.07 18.24 25.21
CA LEU A 333 14.20 18.21 26.12
C LEU A 333 14.30 16.90 26.90
N ALA A 334 13.53 15.86 26.53
CA ALA A 334 13.61 14.56 27.18
C ALA A 334 15.04 13.99 27.10
N THR A 335 15.56 13.54 28.23
CA THR A 335 16.88 12.90 28.32
C THR A 335 16.86 11.48 27.77
N ASP A 336 15.73 10.76 27.93
CA ASP A 336 15.53 9.44 27.36
C ASP A 336 14.80 9.51 26.01
N THR A 337 15.58 9.62 24.93
CA THR A 337 15.05 9.59 23.56
C THR A 337 14.70 8.18 23.05
N GLN A 338 15.02 7.14 23.83
CA GLN A 338 14.68 5.76 23.52
C GLN A 338 13.29 5.39 24.02
N HIS A 339 12.73 6.18 24.94
CA HIS A 339 11.41 5.97 25.52
C HIS A 339 10.31 5.84 24.45
N PRO A 340 9.37 4.89 24.57
CA PRO A 340 8.32 4.68 23.58
C PRO A 340 7.50 5.93 23.25
N LEU A 341 7.14 6.75 24.25
CA LEU A 341 6.37 7.99 24.04
C LEU A 341 7.14 9.06 23.24
N TYR A 342 8.47 9.09 23.32
CA TYR A 342 9.30 10.01 22.55
C TYR A 342 9.30 9.65 21.06
N ARG A 343 9.36 8.33 20.78
CA ARG A 343 9.47 7.76 19.44
C ARG A 343 8.14 7.58 18.72
N ALA A 344 7.03 7.52 19.46
CA ALA A 344 5.72 7.28 18.90
C ALA A 344 5.32 8.36 17.89
N GLN A 345 4.86 7.93 16.70
CA GLN A 345 4.29 8.78 15.65
C GLN A 345 5.10 10.07 15.40
N PRO A 346 6.37 9.97 14.96
CA PRO A 346 7.25 11.12 14.83
C PRO A 346 6.77 12.10 13.75
N GLU A 347 6.17 11.62 12.65
CA GLU A 347 5.55 12.46 11.62
C GLU A 347 4.42 13.31 12.19
N ARG A 348 3.59 12.76 13.09
CA ARG A 348 2.50 13.52 13.72
C ARG A 348 3.04 14.59 14.66
N TRP A 349 4.16 14.34 15.33
CA TRP A 349 4.85 15.40 16.09
C TRP A 349 5.33 16.49 15.14
N LEU A 350 5.99 16.12 14.05
CA LEU A 350 6.47 17.09 13.06
C LEU A 350 5.31 17.93 12.48
N GLU A 351 4.20 17.29 12.10
CA GLU A 351 2.95 17.94 11.66
C GLU A 351 2.45 18.94 12.70
N SER A 352 2.43 18.56 13.98
CA SER A 352 1.97 19.48 15.04
C SER A 352 2.84 20.75 15.13
N LEU A 353 4.15 20.64 14.94
CA LEU A 353 5.07 21.78 14.93
C LEU A 353 4.90 22.63 13.66
N VAL A 354 4.73 21.99 12.49
CA VAL A 354 4.49 22.70 11.22
C VAL A 354 3.17 23.43 11.26
N ARG A 355 2.14 22.87 11.90
CA ARG A 355 0.85 23.52 12.04
C ARG A 355 0.92 24.77 12.91
N GLU A 356 1.74 24.74 13.96
CA GLU A 356 1.92 25.87 14.87
C GLU A 356 2.78 26.98 14.25
N GLU A 357 3.81 26.64 13.48
CA GLU A 357 4.80 27.59 12.94
C GLU A 357 5.09 27.39 11.45
N ILE A 358 4.05 27.27 10.60
CA ILE A 358 4.21 26.96 9.17
C ILE A 358 5.12 27.95 8.43
N THR A 359 5.17 29.21 8.87
CA THR A 359 6.02 30.26 8.29
C THR A 359 7.52 30.02 8.49
N ARG A 360 7.90 29.10 9.39
CA ARG A 360 9.29 28.64 9.52
C ARG A 360 9.70 27.69 8.40
N ILE A 361 8.76 26.95 7.82
CA ILE A 361 9.01 26.15 6.61
C ILE A 361 9.27 27.08 5.45
N ASP A 362 8.36 28.02 5.22
CA ASP A 362 8.52 29.08 4.24
C ASP A 362 7.76 30.35 4.66
N ALA A 363 8.47 31.49 4.65
CA ALA A 363 7.89 32.78 4.98
C ALA A 363 6.78 33.19 4.02
N ALA A 364 6.68 32.60 2.82
CA ALA A 364 5.60 32.86 1.89
C ALA A 364 4.24 32.27 2.34
N LEU A 365 4.23 31.27 3.23
CA LEU A 365 3.01 30.60 3.70
C LEU A 365 2.21 31.48 4.67
N ASP A 366 0.88 31.33 4.66
CA ASP A 366 -0.04 32.05 5.54
C ASP A 366 -0.41 31.18 6.76
N SER A 367 0.02 31.61 7.96
CA SER A 367 -0.23 30.90 9.21
C SER A 367 -1.69 30.86 9.64
N ARG A 368 -2.57 31.66 9.02
CA ARG A 368 -4.02 31.64 9.32
C ARG A 368 -4.71 30.40 8.75
N PHE A 369 -4.11 29.77 7.72
CA PHE A 369 -4.75 28.71 6.96
C PHE A 369 -3.85 27.49 6.85
N VAL A 370 -3.97 26.63 7.87
CA VAL A 370 -3.25 25.37 7.94
C VAL A 370 -4.24 24.25 8.22
N TYR A 371 -4.54 23.46 7.20
CA TYR A 371 -5.53 22.40 7.27
C TYR A 371 -4.87 21.03 7.25
N THR A 372 -5.31 20.15 8.15
CA THR A 372 -4.93 18.73 8.21
C THR A 372 -6.19 17.91 7.95
N GLN A 373 -6.07 16.70 7.41
CA GLN A 373 -7.24 15.81 7.20
C GLN A 373 -8.32 16.39 6.27
N VAL A 374 -7.88 17.01 5.17
CA VAL A 374 -8.75 17.70 4.20
C VAL A 374 -9.64 16.73 3.41
N PHE A 375 -9.13 15.54 3.10
CA PHE A 375 -9.84 14.53 2.34
C PHE A 375 -10.54 13.54 3.25
N ALA A 376 -11.76 13.18 2.86
CA ALA A 376 -12.51 12.06 3.40
C ALA A 376 -11.74 10.74 3.14
N ALA A 377 -11.62 9.88 4.15
CA ALA A 377 -10.97 8.58 4.05
C ALA A 377 -11.74 7.70 3.06
N SER A 378 -11.22 7.61 1.84
CA SER A 378 -11.73 6.68 0.85
C SER A 378 -11.18 5.30 1.17
N GLY A 379 -12.04 4.28 1.28
CA GLY A 379 -11.73 2.91 1.72
C GLY A 379 -10.78 2.08 0.83
N GLY A 380 -9.85 2.72 0.13
CA GLY A 380 -8.81 2.09 -0.68
C GLY A 380 -7.54 2.94 -0.68
N GLY A 381 -6.73 2.80 0.37
CA GLY A 381 -5.28 3.08 0.35
C GLY A 381 -4.82 4.54 0.36
N SER A 382 -5.65 5.51 0.00
CA SER A 382 -5.19 6.89 -0.07
C SER A 382 -4.98 7.47 1.33
N GLY A 383 -3.71 7.71 1.67
CA GLY A 383 -3.31 8.39 2.88
C GLY A 383 -4.01 9.74 3.03
N VAL A 384 -4.02 10.22 4.26
CA VAL A 384 -4.52 11.57 4.55
C VAL A 384 -3.42 12.56 4.20
N ILE A 385 -3.73 13.61 3.43
CA ILE A 385 -2.78 14.72 3.21
C ILE A 385 -2.28 15.24 4.56
N ASP A 386 -0.96 15.36 4.70
CA ASP A 386 -0.36 15.80 5.95
C ASP A 386 -0.80 17.23 6.25
N VAL A 387 -0.45 18.20 5.38
CA VAL A 387 -0.88 19.60 5.54
C VAL A 387 -1.22 20.23 4.18
N LEU A 388 -2.36 20.92 4.14
CA LEU A 388 -2.74 21.84 3.08
C LEU A 388 -2.68 23.27 3.60
N GLY A 389 -1.95 24.13 2.89
CA GLY A 389 -1.85 25.55 3.17
C GLY A 389 -2.07 26.43 1.95
N VAL A 390 -1.84 27.72 2.14
CA VAL A 390 -1.84 28.72 1.08
C VAL A 390 -0.71 29.71 1.32
N THR A 391 -0.14 30.23 0.24
CA THR A 391 0.78 31.37 0.30
C THR A 391 0.01 32.67 0.56
N ARG A 392 0.70 33.71 1.05
CA ARG A 392 0.12 35.04 1.26
C ARG A 392 -0.42 35.68 -0.02
N THR A 393 0.03 35.22 -1.18
CA THR A 393 -0.45 35.67 -2.49
C THR A 393 -1.65 34.88 -3.01
N GLY A 394 -2.10 33.83 -2.30
CA GLY A 394 -3.26 33.02 -2.68
C GLY A 394 -2.97 31.75 -3.47
N ARG A 395 -1.70 31.37 -3.68
CA ARG A 395 -1.34 30.08 -4.32
C ARG A 395 -1.42 28.94 -3.28
N LEU A 396 -2.15 27.88 -3.60
CA LEU A 396 -2.26 26.68 -2.75
C LEU A 396 -0.90 25.98 -2.57
N ALA A 397 -0.71 25.33 -1.42
CA ALA A 397 0.49 24.58 -1.09
C ALA A 397 0.15 23.23 -0.44
N VAL A 398 0.64 22.15 -1.03
CA VAL A 398 0.62 20.79 -0.45
C VAL A 398 1.93 20.59 0.28
N ILE A 399 1.89 20.21 1.55
CA ILE A 399 3.09 19.97 2.36
C ILE A 399 3.05 18.51 2.83
N GLU A 400 4.01 17.72 2.36
CA GLU A 400 4.19 16.33 2.74
C GLU A 400 5.37 16.19 3.70
N LEU A 401 5.16 15.52 4.82
CA LEU A 401 6.08 15.44 5.95
C LEU A 401 6.62 14.02 6.14
N LYS A 402 7.92 13.91 6.38
CA LYS A 402 8.54 12.65 6.85
C LYS A 402 9.56 12.94 7.94
N ALA A 403 9.47 12.19 9.04
CA ALA A 403 10.43 12.30 10.14
C ALA A 403 11.68 11.42 9.92
N ASP A 404 11.51 10.35 9.14
CA ASP A 404 12.54 9.38 8.78
C ASP A 404 12.68 9.27 7.25
N GLU A 405 13.70 8.54 6.81
CA GLU A 405 13.96 8.33 5.40
C GLU A 405 12.83 7.56 4.72
N HIS A 406 12.33 8.12 3.61
CA HIS A 406 11.18 7.57 2.92
C HIS A 406 11.29 7.69 1.39
N ILE A 407 11.51 6.57 0.72
CA ILE A 407 11.75 6.52 -0.73
C ILE A 407 10.54 6.95 -1.58
N HIS A 408 9.31 6.70 -1.10
CA HIS A 408 8.09 7.01 -1.86
C HIS A 408 7.62 8.47 -1.72
N LEU A 409 8.31 9.28 -0.91
CA LEU A 409 7.91 10.64 -0.57
C LEU A 409 7.53 11.50 -1.79
N PRO A 410 8.31 11.56 -2.89
CA PRO A 410 7.94 12.37 -4.05
C PRO A 410 6.62 11.96 -4.71
N LEU A 411 6.38 10.66 -4.86
CA LEU A 411 5.16 10.15 -5.53
C LEU A 411 3.93 10.22 -4.63
N GLN A 412 4.11 10.14 -3.30
CA GLN A 412 3.03 10.42 -2.34
C GLN A 412 2.58 11.87 -2.41
N ALA A 413 3.53 12.81 -2.38
CA ALA A 413 3.23 14.23 -2.49
C ALA A 413 2.58 14.58 -3.84
N ALA A 414 3.04 13.97 -4.92
CA ALA A 414 2.47 14.13 -6.26
C ALA A 414 1.01 13.61 -6.34
N GLU A 415 0.68 12.52 -5.65
CA GLU A 415 -0.70 12.04 -5.54
C GLU A 415 -1.61 13.07 -4.85
N TYR A 416 -1.16 13.66 -3.74
CA TYR A 416 -1.93 14.71 -3.08
C TYR A 416 -2.07 15.96 -3.94
N TRP A 417 -1.01 16.34 -4.66
CA TRP A 417 -1.04 17.43 -5.61
C TRP A 417 -2.13 17.24 -6.67
N LEU A 418 -2.26 16.03 -7.26
CA LEU A 418 -3.31 15.75 -8.25
C LEU A 418 -4.71 15.99 -7.70
N ARG A 419 -4.97 15.54 -6.46
CA ARG A 419 -6.26 15.71 -5.80
C ARG A 419 -6.55 17.19 -5.55
N VAL A 420 -5.59 17.92 -4.97
CA VAL A 420 -5.72 19.35 -4.67
C VAL A 420 -5.89 20.14 -5.96
N HIS A 421 -5.11 19.85 -7.00
CA HIS A 421 -5.20 20.50 -8.30
C HIS A 421 -6.59 20.31 -8.94
N ARG A 422 -7.14 19.09 -8.90
CA ARG A 422 -8.48 18.79 -9.41
C ARG A 422 -9.57 19.56 -8.66
N HIS A 423 -9.57 19.50 -7.33
CA HIS A 423 -10.56 20.23 -6.50
C HIS A 423 -10.43 21.75 -6.65
N HIS A 424 -9.21 22.24 -6.83
CA HIS A 424 -8.96 23.65 -7.09
C HIS A 424 -9.56 24.10 -8.43
N ALA A 425 -9.33 23.33 -9.50
CA ALA A 425 -9.92 23.59 -10.82
C ALA A 425 -11.46 23.55 -10.82
N GLN A 426 -12.06 22.79 -9.90
CA GLN A 426 -13.52 22.69 -9.73
C GLN A 426 -14.11 23.76 -8.80
N GLY A 427 -13.26 24.60 -8.16
CA GLY A 427 -13.69 25.62 -7.22
C GLY A 427 -14.15 25.07 -5.86
N ASP A 428 -13.81 23.81 -5.55
CA ASP A 428 -14.34 23.12 -4.37
C ASP A 428 -13.85 23.73 -3.06
N PHE A 429 -12.61 24.21 -2.99
CA PHE A 429 -12.08 24.80 -1.75
C PHE A 429 -12.95 25.97 -1.24
N ALA A 430 -13.31 26.90 -2.13
CA ALA A 430 -14.21 28.00 -1.78
C ALA A 430 -15.61 27.49 -1.39
N ARG A 431 -16.17 26.55 -2.18
CA ARG A 431 -17.49 25.95 -1.93
C ARG A 431 -17.59 25.25 -0.57
N TYR A 432 -16.51 24.59 -0.14
CA TYR A 432 -16.43 23.82 1.10
C TYR A 432 -15.92 24.64 2.31
N GLY A 433 -15.68 25.95 2.12
CA GLY A 433 -15.36 26.90 3.19
C GLY A 433 -13.88 26.99 3.56
N TYR A 434 -12.98 26.53 2.70
CA TYR A 434 -11.52 26.67 2.89
C TYR A 434 -11.05 28.08 2.50
N PHE A 435 -10.00 28.56 3.19
CA PHE A 435 -9.32 29.83 2.93
C PHE A 435 -10.23 31.08 2.92
N PRO A 436 -11.13 31.28 3.92
CA PRO A 436 -12.03 32.43 3.93
C PRO A 436 -11.27 33.76 3.92
N GLY A 437 -11.66 34.66 3.02
CA GLY A 437 -11.07 36.00 2.91
C GLY A 437 -9.75 36.07 2.14
N ILE A 438 -9.34 34.98 1.48
CA ILE A 438 -8.27 34.97 0.47
C ILE A 438 -8.86 34.61 -0.89
N GLU A 439 -8.47 35.36 -1.92
CA GLU A 439 -8.70 34.96 -3.30
C GLU A 439 -7.64 33.96 -3.73
N LEU A 440 -8.05 32.74 -4.09
CA LEU A 440 -7.12 31.71 -4.55
C LEU A 440 -6.68 31.99 -5.99
N LEU A 441 -5.37 31.99 -6.22
CA LEU A 441 -4.80 32.19 -7.55
C LEU A 441 -5.07 30.95 -8.41
N PRO A 442 -5.47 31.09 -9.70
CA PRO A 442 -5.74 29.98 -10.60
C PRO A 442 -4.48 29.26 -11.10
N THR A 443 -3.38 29.32 -10.35
CA THR A 443 -2.11 28.66 -10.65
C THR A 443 -2.05 27.28 -9.98
N PRO A 444 -1.34 26.29 -10.57
CA PRO A 444 -1.19 25.00 -9.94
C PRO A 444 -0.56 25.08 -8.54
N PRO A 445 -0.97 24.21 -7.59
CA PRO A 445 -0.43 24.22 -6.23
C PRO A 445 1.09 24.01 -6.18
N LEU A 446 1.74 24.58 -5.16
CA LEU A 446 3.11 24.23 -4.79
C LEU A 446 3.14 22.90 -4.05
N VAL A 447 4.26 22.17 -4.15
CA VAL A 447 4.53 20.99 -3.33
C VAL A 447 5.75 21.24 -2.46
N TYR A 448 5.59 21.15 -1.14
CA TYR A 448 6.68 21.19 -0.19
C TYR A 448 6.98 19.77 0.32
N LEU A 449 8.20 19.29 0.09
CA LEU A 449 8.70 18.06 0.71
C LEU A 449 9.51 18.46 1.94
N VAL A 450 9.02 18.11 3.13
CA VAL A 450 9.61 18.54 4.39
C VAL A 450 10.08 17.32 5.19
N ALA A 451 11.39 17.24 5.42
CA ALA A 451 12.00 16.18 6.21
C ALA A 451 13.29 16.69 6.87
N PRO A 452 13.87 16.00 7.87
CA PRO A 452 15.22 16.31 8.31
C PRO A 452 16.21 16.18 7.14
N ALA A 453 17.15 17.12 7.03
CA ALA A 453 17.96 17.28 5.83
C ALA A 453 18.79 16.03 5.50
N LEU A 454 19.24 15.28 6.51
CA LEU A 454 20.02 14.06 6.33
C LEU A 454 19.15 12.80 6.15
N ARG A 455 17.82 12.96 6.10
CA ARG A 455 16.84 11.88 5.98
C ARG A 455 16.13 11.88 4.63
N PHE A 456 16.49 12.76 3.70
CA PHE A 456 16.02 12.59 2.32
C PHE A 456 16.67 11.36 1.70
N HIS A 457 15.84 10.48 1.13
CA HIS A 457 16.35 9.30 0.44
C HIS A 457 17.16 9.72 -0.80
N PRO A 458 18.33 9.10 -1.10
CA PRO A 458 19.16 9.48 -2.24
C PRO A 458 18.44 9.51 -3.59
N SER A 459 17.47 8.60 -3.76
CA SER A 459 16.62 8.53 -4.97
C SER A 459 15.61 9.67 -5.14
N THR A 460 15.44 10.57 -4.17
CA THR A 460 14.49 11.69 -4.25
C THR A 460 14.73 12.54 -5.51
N ASP A 461 15.98 12.95 -5.77
CA ASP A 461 16.32 13.74 -6.97
C ASP A 461 15.98 13.01 -8.27
N THR A 462 16.20 11.69 -8.31
CA THR A 462 15.86 10.87 -9.48
C THR A 462 14.36 10.82 -9.72
N LEU A 463 13.56 10.62 -8.68
CA LEU A 463 12.11 10.55 -8.80
C LEU A 463 11.50 11.89 -9.21
N LEU A 464 12.02 13.01 -8.68
CA LEU A 464 11.55 14.35 -9.04
C LEU A 464 11.70 14.66 -10.53
N ARG A 465 12.75 14.15 -11.21
CA ARG A 465 12.94 14.32 -12.65
C ARG A 465 11.87 13.65 -13.53
N PHE A 466 11.08 12.72 -12.98
CA PHE A 466 10.00 12.06 -13.71
C PHE A 466 8.65 12.77 -13.54
N LEU A 467 8.51 13.69 -12.60
CA LEU A 467 7.27 14.42 -12.39
C LEU A 467 6.99 15.41 -13.53
N SER A 468 5.72 15.74 -13.73
CA SER A 468 5.31 16.80 -14.65
C SER A 468 5.96 18.13 -14.25
N PRO A 469 6.43 18.94 -15.23
CA PRO A 469 6.99 20.25 -14.94
C PRO A 469 5.98 21.25 -14.35
N GLU A 470 4.68 20.95 -14.39
CA GLU A 470 3.64 21.73 -13.70
C GLU A 470 3.70 21.56 -12.18
N ILE A 471 4.30 20.48 -11.69
CA ILE A 471 4.47 20.20 -10.27
C ILE A 471 5.74 20.89 -9.79
N GLU A 472 5.59 22.12 -9.31
CA GLU A 472 6.67 22.87 -8.71
C GLU A 472 6.94 22.36 -7.28
N VAL A 473 8.07 21.71 -7.10
CA VAL A 473 8.47 21.09 -5.83
C VAL A 473 9.55 21.93 -5.15
N VAL A 474 9.35 22.21 -3.86
CA VAL A 474 10.32 22.82 -2.95
C VAL A 474 10.71 21.80 -1.90
N ARG A 475 11.99 21.43 -1.83
CA ARG A 475 12.53 20.58 -0.76
C ARG A 475 12.96 21.45 0.40
N VAL A 476 12.49 21.13 1.60
CA VAL A 476 12.85 21.83 2.83
C VAL A 476 13.48 20.82 3.78
N GLY A 477 14.80 20.92 3.95
CA GLY A 477 15.54 20.12 4.92
C GLY A 477 15.59 20.82 6.27
N LEU A 478 15.07 20.15 7.30
CA LEU A 478 15.11 20.61 8.69
C LEU A 478 16.38 20.16 9.39
N ALA A 479 16.75 20.85 10.47
CA ALA A 479 17.78 20.36 11.39
C ALA A 479 17.34 19.02 12.04
N GLU A 480 18.28 18.12 12.34
CA GLU A 480 18.00 16.80 12.91
C GLU A 480 17.30 16.86 14.28
N ASP A 481 17.50 17.94 15.04
CA ASP A 481 16.86 18.20 16.34
C ASP A 481 15.50 18.91 16.21
N TRP A 482 14.80 18.75 15.08
CA TRP A 482 13.54 19.42 14.74
C TRP A 482 12.46 19.38 15.84
N ARG A 483 12.47 18.38 16.72
CA ARG A 483 11.56 18.31 17.89
C ARG A 483 11.70 19.50 18.83
N ARG A 484 12.86 20.17 18.85
CA ARG A 484 13.14 21.39 19.63
C ARG A 484 12.67 22.68 18.96
N GLY A 485 12.23 22.59 17.71
CA GLY A 485 11.75 23.72 16.92
C GLY A 485 12.16 23.58 15.47
N LEU A 486 11.33 24.13 14.58
CA LEU A 486 11.58 24.09 13.15
C LEU A 486 12.71 25.05 12.79
N ARG A 487 13.81 24.50 12.27
CA ARG A 487 14.94 25.25 11.71
C ARG A 487 15.26 24.68 10.34
N VAL A 488 15.13 25.50 9.32
CA VAL A 488 15.43 25.12 7.94
C VAL A 488 16.95 25.19 7.73
N ALA A 489 17.55 24.05 7.44
CA ALA A 489 18.97 23.90 7.12
C ALA A 489 19.24 23.98 5.60
N MET A 490 18.28 23.55 4.77
CA MET A 490 18.34 23.72 3.32
C MET A 490 16.95 23.99 2.73
N ARG A 491 16.91 24.74 1.64
CA ARG A 491 15.75 24.89 0.76
C ARG A 491 16.20 24.82 -0.69
N GLN A 492 15.61 23.94 -1.49
CA GLN A 492 15.99 23.69 -2.87
C GLN A 492 14.79 23.50 -3.79
#